data_AF-A0A6B2L860-F1
#
_entry.id   AF-A0A6B2L860-F1
#
_cell.length_a   1.000
_cell.length_b   1.000
_cell.length_c   1.000
_cell.angle_alpha   90.00
_cell.angle_beta   90.00
_cell.angle_gamma   90.00
#
_symmetry.space_group_name_H-M   'P 1'
#
loop_
_entity.id
_entity.type
_entity.pdbx_description
1 polymer ?
#
loop_
_entity_poly.entity_id
_entity_poly.type
_entity_poly.pdbx_seq_one_letter_code
_entity_poly.pdbx_strand_id
1 'polypeptide(L)'
;MRDKCAREIYDTEITYINSLETLLNVYANPMRDKKMISKEDSAKLFSNIEIILQFSREQVARELQLRMSIWSDKQCIGDIFKRLAPFLRLYKAYCDNYETALATLEQLSQKKSFSSFLKAAADVCKGFSCSYYLIMPVQRVPRYQLLLRELLGKTPETHPDFKGLSEAMKEITEKATEVNHSLAKAEKARAMGELMSMGNFEGMDDIIEPHRLLIRHGPATAKASDGTLCKYILLFNDLCVFASETQSGKKKKETQYSIREKIYLNTAWLSEYSEEYYKIKTPEIPNIFIEKKTQADHDWYHLIQKQIKEWLTTPSITKRPDEHTINEKLLITDVVDERYTSYTFSKDKSSYIGNWSG
;
A
#
# COMPACT_ATOMS: atom_id res chain seq x y z
N MET A 1 -22.26 8.90 21.18
CA MET A 1 -20.97 8.45 20.61
C MET A 1 -21.16 7.38 19.54
N ARG A 2 -21.95 6.33 19.79
CA ARG A 2 -22.32 5.30 18.80
C ARG A 2 -23.00 5.85 17.52
N ASP A 3 -23.91 6.80 17.68
CA ASP A 3 -24.56 7.53 16.56
C ASP A 3 -23.57 8.12 15.56
N LYS A 4 -22.48 8.75 16.05
CA LYS A 4 -21.45 9.34 15.17
C LYS A 4 -20.72 8.28 14.34
N CYS A 5 -20.33 7.15 14.95
CA CYS A 5 -19.68 6.05 14.22
C CYS A 5 -20.63 5.43 13.18
N ALA A 6 -21.91 5.28 13.51
CA ALA A 6 -22.91 4.74 12.59
C ALA A 6 -23.19 5.68 11.41
N ARG A 7 -23.25 7.00 11.67
CA ARG A 7 -23.33 8.02 10.61
C ARG A 7 -22.08 8.02 9.73
N GLU A 8 -20.89 7.92 10.30
CA GLU A 8 -19.65 7.82 9.51
C GLU A 8 -19.66 6.59 8.58
N ILE A 9 -20.12 5.43 9.08
CA ILE A 9 -20.30 4.23 8.25
C ILE A 9 -21.19 4.52 7.05
N TYR A 10 -22.34 5.16 7.28
CA TYR A 10 -23.27 5.53 6.23
C TYR A 10 -22.68 6.55 5.25
N ASP A 11 -22.15 7.66 5.75
CA ASP A 11 -21.61 8.76 4.93
C ASP A 11 -20.44 8.28 4.05
N THR A 12 -19.57 7.43 4.61
CA THR A 12 -18.47 6.84 3.85
C THR A 12 -18.94 5.80 2.83
N GLU A 13 -20.06 5.10 3.06
CA GLU A 13 -20.66 4.19 2.06
C GLU A 13 -21.23 4.97 0.88
N ILE A 14 -21.95 6.06 1.15
CA ILE A 14 -22.47 6.94 0.09
C ILE A 14 -21.32 7.54 -0.72
N THR A 15 -20.27 8.01 -0.05
CA THR A 15 -19.08 8.54 -0.72
C THR A 15 -18.41 7.48 -1.60
N TYR A 16 -18.30 6.24 -1.12
CA TYR A 16 -17.76 5.12 -1.88
C TYR A 16 -18.60 4.81 -3.13
N ILE A 17 -19.93 4.74 -2.99
CA ILE A 17 -20.85 4.51 -4.12
C ILE A 17 -20.72 5.61 -5.17
N ASN A 18 -20.68 6.87 -4.74
CA ASN A 18 -20.52 8.00 -5.65
C ASN A 18 -19.19 7.93 -6.42
N SER A 19 -18.12 7.47 -5.77
CA SER A 19 -16.82 7.24 -6.42
C SER A 19 -16.89 6.12 -7.47
N LEU A 20 -17.58 5.02 -7.19
CA LEU A 20 -17.80 3.94 -8.16
C LEU A 20 -18.69 4.38 -9.33
N GLU A 21 -19.73 5.16 -9.07
CA GLU A 21 -20.57 5.75 -10.11
C GLU A 21 -19.76 6.70 -11.00
N THR A 22 -18.86 7.48 -10.41
CA THR A 22 -17.96 8.37 -11.16
C THR A 22 -17.04 7.57 -12.07
N LEU A 23 -16.45 6.47 -11.56
CA LEU A 23 -15.66 5.56 -12.39
C LEU A 23 -16.43 5.07 -13.61
N LEU A 24 -17.67 4.62 -13.41
CA LEU A 24 -18.48 4.10 -14.50
C LEU A 24 -18.93 5.20 -15.47
N ASN A 25 -19.43 6.32 -14.97
CA ASN A 25 -20.04 7.36 -15.79
C ASN A 25 -19.02 8.24 -16.52
N VAL A 26 -17.85 8.48 -15.93
CA VAL A 26 -16.84 9.37 -16.51
C VAL A 26 -15.76 8.60 -17.26
N TYR A 27 -15.44 7.37 -16.83
CA TYR A 27 -14.42 6.54 -17.49
C TYR A 27 -15.04 5.38 -18.27
N ALA A 28 -15.69 4.42 -17.61
CA ALA A 28 -16.06 3.16 -18.25
C ALA A 28 -17.05 3.32 -19.42
N ASN A 29 -18.17 4.00 -19.20
CA ASN A 29 -19.21 4.18 -20.20
C ASN A 29 -18.70 5.01 -21.39
N PRO A 30 -18.03 6.17 -21.19
CA PRO A 30 -17.47 6.91 -22.32
C PRO A 30 -16.40 6.13 -23.09
N MET A 31 -15.56 5.31 -22.43
CA MET A 31 -14.59 4.44 -23.10
C MET A 31 -15.28 3.40 -23.99
N ARG A 32 -16.38 2.81 -23.51
CA ARG A 32 -17.19 1.82 -24.24
C ARG A 32 -17.95 2.46 -25.40
N ASP A 33 -18.63 3.57 -25.17
CA ASP A 33 -19.47 4.27 -26.16
C ASP A 33 -18.65 4.82 -27.33
N LYS A 34 -17.48 5.41 -27.02
CA LYS A 34 -16.53 5.89 -28.02
C LYS A 34 -15.68 4.78 -28.64
N LYS A 35 -15.92 3.51 -28.27
CA LYS A 35 -15.17 2.33 -28.73
C LYS A 35 -13.65 2.49 -28.60
N MET A 36 -13.20 3.14 -27.52
CA MET A 36 -11.78 3.37 -27.27
C MET A 36 -11.07 2.12 -26.75
N ILE A 37 -11.84 1.19 -26.19
CA ILE A 37 -11.39 -0.09 -25.65
C ILE A 37 -12.20 -1.22 -26.25
N SER A 38 -11.58 -2.40 -26.37
CA SER A 38 -12.31 -3.60 -26.79
C SER A 38 -13.24 -4.10 -25.66
N LYS A 39 -14.18 -4.99 -26.00
CA LYS A 39 -15.02 -5.65 -24.98
C LYS A 39 -14.16 -6.47 -23.98
N GLU A 40 -13.08 -7.06 -24.47
CA GLU A 40 -12.14 -7.83 -23.66
C GLU A 40 -11.36 -6.90 -22.70
N ASP A 41 -10.83 -5.79 -23.20
CA ASP A 41 -10.13 -4.81 -22.36
C ASP A 41 -11.07 -4.17 -21.34
N SER A 42 -12.34 -3.94 -21.70
CA SER A 42 -13.36 -3.48 -20.76
C SER A 42 -13.60 -4.49 -19.64
N ALA A 43 -13.65 -5.78 -19.95
CA ALA A 43 -13.80 -6.82 -18.93
C ALA A 43 -12.55 -6.89 -18.02
N LYS A 44 -11.36 -6.76 -18.59
CA LYS A 44 -10.10 -6.72 -17.83
C LYS A 44 -9.97 -5.47 -16.95
N LEU A 45 -10.41 -4.31 -17.41
CA LEU A 45 -10.32 -3.06 -16.66
C LEU A 45 -11.32 -2.98 -15.50
N PHE A 46 -12.57 -3.35 -15.75
CA PHE A 46 -13.67 -3.09 -14.81
C PHE A 46 -14.14 -4.34 -14.07
N SER A 47 -13.76 -5.55 -14.52
CA SER A 47 -14.11 -6.82 -13.88
C SER A 47 -15.59 -6.88 -13.51
N ASN A 48 -15.90 -7.14 -12.24
CA ASN A 48 -17.23 -7.20 -11.65
C ASN A 48 -17.62 -5.92 -10.87
N ILE A 49 -17.06 -4.75 -11.21
CA ILE A 49 -17.31 -3.51 -10.45
C ILE A 49 -18.76 -3.06 -10.48
N GLU A 50 -19.50 -3.28 -11.57
CA GLU A 50 -20.93 -2.98 -11.65
C GLU A 50 -21.73 -3.82 -10.65
N ILE A 51 -21.33 -5.08 -10.45
CA ILE A 51 -21.96 -5.98 -9.47
C ILE A 51 -21.65 -5.49 -8.05
N ILE A 52 -20.40 -5.08 -7.79
CA ILE A 52 -20.01 -4.50 -6.50
C ILE A 52 -20.80 -3.23 -6.21
N LEU A 53 -20.91 -2.32 -7.17
CA LEU A 53 -21.70 -1.09 -7.05
C LEU A 53 -23.17 -1.38 -6.74
N GLN A 54 -23.80 -2.26 -7.52
CA GLN A 54 -25.19 -2.62 -7.31
C GLN A 54 -25.41 -3.22 -5.92
N PHE A 55 -24.51 -4.11 -5.49
CA PHE A 55 -24.59 -4.71 -4.17
C PHE A 55 -24.45 -3.65 -3.05
N SER A 56 -23.41 -2.81 -3.11
CA SER A 56 -23.18 -1.75 -2.13
C SER A 56 -24.36 -0.78 -2.06
N ARG A 57 -24.95 -0.42 -3.20
CA ARG A 57 -26.12 0.46 -3.25
C ARG A 57 -27.36 -0.18 -2.63
N GLU A 58 -27.74 -1.37 -3.10
CA GLU A 58 -29.03 -1.98 -2.77
C GLU A 58 -29.04 -2.70 -1.41
N GLN A 59 -27.93 -3.32 -1.02
CA GLN A 59 -27.88 -4.19 0.16
C GLN A 59 -27.24 -3.52 1.38
N VAL A 60 -26.40 -2.50 1.16
CA VAL A 60 -25.66 -1.82 2.24
C VAL A 60 -26.19 -0.40 2.45
N ALA A 61 -26.03 0.48 1.46
CA ALA A 61 -26.39 1.89 1.60
C ALA A 61 -27.89 2.11 1.85
N ARG A 62 -28.77 1.42 1.10
CA ARG A 62 -30.23 1.54 1.28
C ARG A 62 -30.67 1.13 2.69
N GLU A 63 -30.14 0.02 3.19
CA GLU A 63 -30.43 -0.46 4.54
C GLU A 63 -29.88 0.49 5.61
N LEU A 64 -28.64 0.97 5.44
CA LEU A 64 -28.05 1.96 6.33
C LEU A 64 -28.86 3.27 6.34
N GLN A 65 -29.27 3.77 5.17
CA GLN A 65 -30.10 4.97 5.05
C GLN A 65 -31.40 4.84 5.83
N LEU A 66 -32.09 3.70 5.67
CA LEU A 66 -33.32 3.41 6.41
C LEU A 66 -33.05 3.43 7.91
N ARG A 67 -32.01 2.75 8.39
CA ARG A 67 -31.64 2.71 9.81
C ARG A 67 -31.23 4.08 10.36
N MET A 68 -30.57 4.93 9.56
CA MET A 68 -30.20 6.30 9.94
C MET A 68 -31.43 7.23 10.03
N SER A 69 -32.43 7.02 9.19
CA SER A 69 -33.64 7.86 9.15
C SER A 69 -34.49 7.78 10.42
N ILE A 70 -34.44 6.63 11.12
CA ILE A 70 -35.17 6.35 12.36
C ILE A 70 -34.20 6.03 13.51
N TRP A 71 -33.02 6.65 13.50
CA TRP A 71 -31.94 6.30 14.41
C TRP A 71 -32.35 6.42 15.89
N SER A 72 -32.00 5.40 16.67
CA SER A 72 -32.13 5.39 18.12
C SER A 72 -30.90 4.74 18.77
N ASP A 73 -30.70 4.98 20.06
CA ASP A 73 -29.56 4.39 20.78
C ASP A 73 -29.58 2.87 20.82
N LYS A 74 -30.73 2.22 20.56
CA LYS A 74 -30.89 0.76 20.49
C LYS A 74 -30.87 0.20 19.06
N GLN A 75 -30.69 1.06 18.05
CA GLN A 75 -30.75 0.66 16.65
C GLN A 75 -29.64 -0.34 16.31
N CYS A 76 -29.98 -1.46 15.68
CA CYS A 76 -28.99 -2.43 15.21
C CYS A 76 -28.55 -2.13 13.78
N ILE A 77 -27.28 -2.33 13.45
CA ILE A 77 -26.79 -2.32 12.06
C ILE A 77 -25.84 -3.47 11.77
N GLY A 78 -25.42 -4.26 12.78
CA GLY A 78 -24.55 -5.42 12.58
C GLY A 78 -25.15 -6.47 11.65
N ASP A 79 -26.48 -6.61 11.61
CA ASP A 79 -27.19 -7.52 10.72
C ASP A 79 -26.97 -7.24 9.23
N ILE A 80 -26.74 -5.97 8.86
CA ILE A 80 -26.41 -5.56 7.49
C ILE A 80 -25.04 -6.13 7.11
N PHE A 81 -24.07 -6.04 8.01
CA PHE A 81 -22.69 -6.47 7.77
C PHE A 81 -22.52 -7.99 7.82
N LYS A 82 -23.35 -8.70 8.60
CA LYS A 82 -23.46 -10.17 8.49
C LYS A 82 -23.94 -10.58 7.10
N ARG A 83 -24.93 -9.88 6.54
CA ARG A 83 -25.39 -10.12 5.17
C ARG A 83 -24.34 -9.76 4.13
N LEU A 84 -23.45 -8.78 4.38
CA LEU A 84 -22.33 -8.42 3.52
C LEU A 84 -21.24 -9.50 3.47
N ALA A 85 -20.95 -10.19 4.57
CA ALA A 85 -19.78 -11.07 4.68
C ALA A 85 -19.66 -12.14 3.57
N PRO A 86 -20.72 -12.86 3.16
CA PRO A 86 -20.66 -13.80 2.04
C PRO A 86 -20.28 -13.15 0.70
N PHE A 87 -20.65 -11.88 0.51
CA PHE A 87 -20.41 -11.12 -0.72
C PHE A 87 -19.00 -10.55 -0.81
N LEU A 88 -18.19 -10.63 0.25
CA LEU A 88 -16.75 -10.30 0.18
C LEU A 88 -15.99 -11.17 -0.84
N ARG A 89 -16.55 -12.33 -1.23
CA ARG A 89 -16.04 -13.11 -2.37
C ARG A 89 -16.08 -12.36 -3.70
N LEU A 90 -17.05 -11.47 -3.90
CA LEU A 90 -17.10 -10.59 -5.08
C LEU A 90 -15.92 -9.62 -5.09
N TYR A 91 -15.60 -9.07 -3.91
CA TYR A 91 -14.43 -8.22 -3.73
C TYR A 91 -13.14 -8.97 -3.97
N LYS A 92 -13.04 -10.25 -3.57
CA LYS A 92 -11.89 -11.10 -3.90
C LYS A 92 -11.65 -11.18 -5.41
N ALA A 93 -12.69 -11.50 -6.19
CA ALA A 93 -12.58 -11.60 -7.65
C ALA A 93 -12.12 -10.27 -8.28
N TYR A 94 -12.59 -9.14 -7.75
CA TYR A 94 -12.12 -7.83 -8.18
C TYR A 94 -10.65 -7.59 -7.83
N CYS A 95 -10.26 -7.86 -6.58
CA CYS A 95 -8.89 -7.70 -6.10
C CYS A 95 -7.90 -8.57 -6.89
N ASP A 96 -8.27 -9.81 -7.21
CA ASP A 96 -7.43 -10.74 -7.99
C ASP A 96 -7.24 -10.23 -9.44
N ASN A 97 -8.22 -9.53 -10.00
CA ASN A 97 -8.12 -8.91 -11.32
C ASN A 97 -7.45 -7.53 -11.31
N TYR A 98 -7.31 -6.88 -10.15
CA TYR A 98 -6.88 -5.49 -10.06
C TYR A 98 -5.51 -5.22 -10.71
N GLU A 99 -4.54 -6.11 -10.55
CA GLU A 99 -3.23 -6.01 -11.23
C GLU A 99 -3.37 -6.07 -12.76
N THR A 100 -4.25 -6.94 -13.26
CA THR A 100 -4.56 -7.03 -14.69
C THR A 100 -5.23 -5.76 -15.21
N ALA A 101 -6.12 -5.17 -14.41
CA ALA A 101 -6.76 -3.90 -14.74
C ALA A 101 -5.74 -2.77 -14.86
N LEU A 102 -4.80 -2.66 -13.92
CA LEU A 102 -3.74 -1.64 -13.98
C LEU A 102 -2.81 -1.83 -15.19
N ALA A 103 -2.35 -3.05 -15.45
CA ALA A 103 -1.50 -3.33 -16.60
C ALA A 103 -2.22 -3.02 -17.92
N THR A 104 -3.52 -3.36 -18.01
CA THR A 104 -4.35 -3.03 -19.18
C THR A 104 -4.50 -1.51 -19.33
N LEU A 105 -4.72 -0.78 -18.24
CA LEU A 105 -4.83 0.68 -18.25
C LEU A 105 -3.53 1.32 -18.74
N GLU A 106 -2.39 0.85 -18.24
CA GLU A 106 -1.06 1.32 -18.63
C GLU A 106 -0.79 1.05 -20.11
N GLN A 107 -1.06 -0.18 -20.58
CA GLN A 107 -0.90 -0.53 -22.00
C GLN A 107 -1.76 0.36 -22.91
N LEU A 108 -3.02 0.62 -22.54
CA LEU A 108 -3.91 1.48 -23.31
C LEU A 108 -3.46 2.94 -23.27
N SER A 109 -2.87 3.39 -22.17
CA SER A 109 -2.36 4.75 -22.00
C SER A 109 -1.21 5.11 -22.96
N GLN A 110 -0.54 4.11 -23.54
CA GLN A 110 0.47 4.33 -24.59
C GLN A 110 -0.13 4.95 -25.87
N LYS A 111 -1.44 4.79 -26.10
CA LYS A 111 -2.14 5.43 -27.21
C LYS A 111 -2.44 6.89 -26.85
N LYS A 112 -1.88 7.84 -27.61
CA LYS A 112 -2.06 9.29 -27.37
C LYS A 112 -3.53 9.72 -27.28
N SER A 113 -4.41 9.12 -28.08
CA SER A 113 -5.86 9.39 -28.03
C SER A 113 -6.49 8.96 -26.70
N PHE A 114 -6.08 7.81 -26.17
CA PHE A 114 -6.56 7.29 -24.89
C PHE A 114 -5.99 8.08 -23.70
N SER A 115 -4.69 8.39 -23.71
CA SER A 115 -4.06 9.25 -22.69
C SER A 115 -4.71 10.64 -22.63
N SER A 116 -4.98 11.25 -23.78
CA SER A 116 -5.68 12.54 -23.84
C SER A 116 -7.09 12.47 -23.27
N PHE A 117 -7.81 11.38 -23.54
CA PHE A 117 -9.12 11.11 -22.94
C PHE A 117 -9.02 10.95 -21.42
N LEU A 118 -8.07 10.15 -20.91
CA LEU A 118 -7.88 9.95 -19.47
C LEU A 118 -7.61 11.27 -18.75
N LYS A 119 -6.81 12.16 -19.36
CA LYS A 119 -6.53 13.50 -18.83
C LYS A 119 -7.78 14.37 -18.78
N ALA A 120 -8.54 14.44 -19.87
CA ALA A 120 -9.79 15.21 -19.91
C ALA A 120 -10.84 14.67 -18.92
N ALA A 121 -10.92 13.35 -18.77
CA ALA A 121 -11.78 12.70 -17.78
C ALA A 121 -11.33 13.02 -16.34
N ALA A 122 -10.02 13.04 -16.06
CA ALA A 122 -9.48 13.44 -14.77
C ALA A 122 -9.80 14.90 -14.43
N ASP A 123 -9.75 15.81 -15.40
CA ASP A 123 -10.11 17.22 -15.19
C ASP A 123 -11.59 17.37 -14.74
N VAL A 124 -12.50 16.56 -15.28
CA VAL A 124 -13.90 16.48 -14.82
C VAL A 124 -13.99 15.92 -13.40
N CYS A 125 -13.12 14.98 -13.05
CA CYS A 125 -13.03 14.33 -11.74
C CYS A 125 -12.16 15.09 -10.73
N LYS A 126 -12.01 16.42 -10.86
CA LYS A 126 -11.20 17.25 -9.94
C LYS A 126 -9.72 16.79 -9.83
N GLY A 127 -9.19 16.21 -10.89
CA GLY A 127 -7.81 15.71 -10.97
C GLY A 127 -7.61 14.26 -10.53
N PHE A 128 -8.65 13.57 -10.02
CA PHE A 128 -8.53 12.15 -9.70
C PHE A 128 -8.42 11.31 -10.97
N SER A 129 -7.47 10.37 -11.01
CA SER A 129 -7.22 9.50 -12.15
C SER A 129 -8.16 8.29 -12.20
N CYS A 130 -8.22 7.60 -13.34
CA CYS A 130 -8.95 6.32 -13.45
C CYS A 130 -8.41 5.28 -12.44
N SER A 131 -7.08 5.20 -12.28
CA SER A 131 -6.44 4.29 -11.31
C SER A 131 -6.81 4.59 -9.86
N TYR A 132 -7.03 5.87 -9.50
CA TYR A 132 -7.52 6.26 -8.17
C TYR A 132 -8.90 5.67 -7.87
N TYR A 133 -9.81 5.65 -8.85
CA TYR A 133 -11.13 5.07 -8.62
C TYR A 133 -11.12 3.53 -8.67
N LEU A 134 -10.27 2.93 -9.51
CA LEU A 134 -10.14 1.48 -9.62
C LEU A 134 -9.68 0.81 -8.30
N ILE A 135 -8.94 1.51 -7.45
CA ILE A 135 -8.48 0.98 -6.16
C ILE A 135 -9.55 1.06 -5.05
N MET A 136 -10.66 1.79 -5.26
CA MET A 136 -11.67 2.02 -4.22
C MET A 136 -12.27 0.71 -3.65
N PRO A 137 -12.67 -0.29 -4.46
CA PRO A 137 -13.21 -1.55 -3.92
C PRO A 137 -12.19 -2.34 -3.10
N VAL A 138 -10.92 -2.26 -3.50
CA VAL A 138 -9.79 -2.87 -2.79
C VAL A 138 -9.70 -2.25 -1.38
N GLN A 139 -9.70 -0.93 -1.29
CA GLN A 139 -9.61 -0.21 0.00
C GLN A 139 -10.87 -0.34 0.88
N ARG A 140 -12.04 -0.62 0.30
CA ARG A 140 -13.30 -0.66 1.04
C ARG A 140 -13.34 -1.81 2.05
N VAL A 141 -12.75 -2.96 1.72
CA VAL A 141 -12.78 -4.16 2.59
C VAL A 141 -12.09 -3.93 3.94
N PRO A 142 -10.84 -3.44 4.02
CA PRO A 142 -10.23 -3.05 5.29
C PRO A 142 -10.98 -1.94 6.01
N ARG A 143 -11.55 -0.98 5.27
CA ARG A 143 -12.30 0.14 5.86
C ARG A 143 -13.50 -0.37 6.66
N TYR A 144 -14.22 -1.40 6.17
CA TYR A 144 -15.29 -2.03 6.94
C TYR A 144 -14.80 -2.61 8.27
N GLN A 145 -13.62 -3.25 8.30
CA GLN A 145 -13.06 -3.77 9.56
C GLN A 145 -12.78 -2.66 10.57
N LEU A 146 -12.17 -1.55 10.12
CA LEU A 146 -11.86 -0.42 10.99
C LEU A 146 -13.13 0.21 11.56
N LEU A 147 -14.10 0.50 10.70
CA LEU A 147 -15.35 1.13 11.08
C LEU A 147 -16.18 0.25 12.03
N LEU A 148 -16.26 -1.05 11.77
CA LEU A 148 -16.99 -1.99 12.63
C LEU A 148 -16.30 -2.20 13.97
N ARG A 149 -14.96 -2.24 13.99
CA ARG A 149 -14.19 -2.32 15.24
C ARG A 149 -14.44 -1.11 16.12
N GLU A 150 -14.44 0.08 15.53
CA GLU A 150 -14.72 1.32 16.26
C GLU A 150 -16.16 1.33 16.81
N LEU A 151 -17.14 0.99 15.96
CA LEU A 151 -18.54 0.90 16.38
C LEU A 151 -18.76 -0.11 17.51
N LEU A 152 -18.14 -1.29 17.41
CA LEU A 152 -18.20 -2.33 18.43
C LEU A 152 -17.58 -1.84 19.74
N GLY A 153 -16.42 -1.17 19.68
CA GLY A 153 -15.77 -0.56 20.85
C GLY A 153 -16.60 0.54 21.53
N LYS A 154 -17.60 1.10 20.84
CA LYS A 154 -18.58 2.07 21.40
C LYS A 154 -19.95 1.45 21.70
N THR A 155 -20.08 0.13 21.60
CA THR A 155 -21.34 -0.61 21.84
C THR A 155 -21.19 -1.45 23.12
N PRO A 156 -21.97 -1.19 24.19
CA PRO A 156 -21.93 -2.00 25.41
C PRO A 156 -22.36 -3.46 25.18
N GLU A 157 -21.86 -4.41 25.97
CA GLU A 157 -22.22 -5.84 25.84
C GLU A 157 -23.73 -6.10 26.04
N THR A 158 -24.40 -5.25 26.81
CA THR A 158 -25.86 -5.30 27.04
C THR A 158 -26.69 -4.78 25.87
N HIS A 159 -26.06 -4.15 24.87
CA HIS A 159 -26.75 -3.57 23.73
C HIS A 159 -27.19 -4.68 22.75
N PRO A 160 -28.41 -4.62 22.18
CA PRO A 160 -28.94 -5.68 21.31
C PRO A 160 -28.08 -5.96 20.07
N ASP A 161 -27.38 -4.95 19.56
CA ASP A 161 -26.48 -5.06 18.39
C ASP A 161 -25.09 -5.63 18.72
N PHE A 162 -24.70 -5.75 19.99
CA PHE A 162 -23.33 -6.14 20.36
C PHE A 162 -22.93 -7.51 19.78
N LYS A 163 -23.82 -8.50 19.94
CA LYS A 163 -23.62 -9.84 19.40
C LYS A 163 -23.59 -9.83 17.87
N GLY A 164 -24.51 -9.09 17.25
CA GLY A 164 -24.58 -8.96 15.79
C GLY A 164 -23.31 -8.34 15.20
N LEU A 165 -22.80 -7.27 15.82
CA LEU A 165 -21.56 -6.60 15.43
C LEU A 165 -20.33 -7.47 15.66
N SER A 166 -20.27 -8.21 16.77
CA SER A 166 -19.16 -9.11 17.06
C SER A 166 -19.07 -10.24 16.04
N GLU A 167 -20.21 -10.85 15.70
CA GLU A 167 -20.29 -11.89 14.67
C GLU A 167 -19.95 -11.33 13.29
N ALA A 168 -20.51 -10.18 12.91
CA ALA A 168 -20.18 -9.51 11.64
C ALA A 168 -18.69 -9.20 11.53
N MET A 169 -18.08 -8.66 12.59
CA MET A 169 -16.66 -8.32 12.63
C MET A 169 -15.79 -9.56 12.45
N LYS A 170 -16.14 -10.68 13.10
CA LYS A 170 -15.44 -11.96 12.95
C LYS A 170 -15.52 -12.46 11.51
N GLU A 171 -16.73 -12.57 10.95
CA GLU A 171 -16.94 -13.07 9.58
C GLU A 171 -16.24 -12.19 8.53
N ILE A 172 -16.33 -10.86 8.66
CA ILE A 172 -15.64 -9.93 7.77
C ILE A 172 -14.13 -10.05 7.93
N THR A 173 -13.61 -10.24 9.14
CA THR A 173 -12.16 -10.40 9.35
C THR A 173 -11.64 -11.67 8.69
N GLU A 174 -12.30 -12.81 8.91
CA GLU A 174 -11.94 -14.09 8.30
C GLU A 174 -12.00 -14.00 6.76
N LYS A 175 -13.10 -13.48 6.21
CA LYS A 175 -13.27 -13.37 4.75
C LYS A 175 -12.35 -12.33 4.12
N ALA A 176 -12.06 -11.23 4.82
CA ALA A 176 -11.11 -10.25 4.35
C ALA A 176 -9.66 -10.70 4.47
N THR A 177 -9.28 -11.62 5.37
CA THR A 177 -7.93 -12.20 5.35
C THR A 177 -7.66 -12.99 4.06
N GLU A 178 -8.69 -13.64 3.50
CA GLU A 178 -8.62 -14.29 2.18
C GLU A 178 -8.45 -13.27 1.03
N VAL A 179 -8.91 -12.02 1.23
CA VAL A 179 -8.79 -10.90 0.27
C VAL A 179 -7.48 -10.10 0.48
N ASN A 180 -6.98 -10.03 1.71
CA ASN A 180 -5.87 -9.17 2.15
C ASN A 180 -4.50 -9.54 1.57
N HIS A 181 -4.26 -10.81 1.22
CA HIS A 181 -3.03 -11.21 0.54
C HIS A 181 -2.89 -10.57 -0.86
N SER A 182 -4.00 -10.34 -1.56
CA SER A 182 -4.02 -9.58 -2.83
C SER A 182 -3.98 -8.06 -2.59
N LEU A 183 -4.53 -7.61 -1.46
CA LEU A 183 -4.66 -6.19 -1.09
C LEU A 183 -3.34 -5.49 -0.72
N ALA A 184 -2.48 -6.18 0.02
CA ALA A 184 -1.19 -5.63 0.48
C ALA A 184 -0.22 -5.35 -0.69
N LYS A 185 -0.40 -6.02 -1.84
CA LYS A 185 0.31 -5.70 -3.07
C LYS A 185 -0.29 -4.49 -3.77
N ALA A 186 -1.62 -4.43 -3.87
CA ALA A 186 -2.35 -3.35 -4.52
C ALA A 186 -2.19 -1.98 -3.83
N GLU A 187 -2.21 -1.91 -2.49
CA GLU A 187 -2.00 -0.65 -1.76
C GLU A 187 -0.57 -0.12 -1.90
N LYS A 188 0.41 -1.01 -1.92
CA LYS A 188 1.82 -0.65 -2.10
C LYS A 188 2.13 -0.27 -3.55
N ALA A 189 1.44 -0.86 -4.52
CA ALA A 189 1.45 -0.43 -5.92
C ALA A 189 0.78 0.95 -6.10
N ARG A 190 -0.30 1.25 -5.37
CA ARG A 190 -0.94 2.58 -5.35
C ARG A 190 -0.01 3.64 -4.76
N ALA A 191 0.62 3.36 -3.61
CA ALA A 191 1.59 4.27 -2.99
C ALA A 191 2.77 4.56 -3.94
N MET A 192 3.20 3.55 -4.70
CA MET A 192 4.17 3.74 -5.78
C MET A 192 3.63 4.65 -6.90
N GLY A 193 2.40 4.44 -7.38
CA GLY A 193 1.79 5.28 -8.41
C GLY A 193 1.59 6.75 -7.99
N GLU A 194 1.26 7.00 -6.71
CA GLU A 194 1.19 8.36 -6.15
C GLU A 194 2.58 9.01 -6.11
N LEU A 195 3.60 8.25 -5.69
CA LEU A 195 4.99 8.70 -5.67
C LEU A 195 5.48 9.08 -7.08
N MET A 196 5.12 8.30 -8.10
CA MET A 196 5.42 8.61 -9.51
C MET A 196 4.67 9.84 -10.01
N SER A 197 3.38 9.97 -9.65
CA SER A 197 2.51 11.06 -10.12
C SER A 197 2.91 12.42 -9.55
N MET A 198 3.55 12.45 -8.38
CA MET A 198 4.06 13.68 -7.78
C MET A 198 5.21 14.30 -8.59
N GLY A 199 5.95 13.54 -9.40
CA GLY A 199 7.03 14.09 -10.26
C GLY A 199 8.15 14.82 -9.51
N ASN A 200 8.25 14.62 -8.20
CA ASN A 200 9.15 15.34 -7.30
C ASN A 200 10.48 14.60 -7.07
N PHE A 201 10.70 13.43 -7.68
CA PHE A 201 11.91 12.62 -7.54
C PHE A 201 12.62 12.44 -8.89
N GLU A 202 13.82 12.98 -9.01
CA GLU A 202 14.71 12.79 -10.16
C GLU A 202 15.51 11.48 -10.01
N GLY A 203 15.54 10.66 -11.06
CA GLY A 203 16.19 9.34 -11.09
C GLY A 203 15.30 8.16 -10.65
N MET A 204 13.98 8.38 -10.56
CA MET A 204 13.02 7.38 -10.09
C MET A 204 12.82 6.23 -11.10
N ASP A 205 13.03 6.49 -12.39
CA ASP A 205 12.88 5.49 -13.46
C ASP A 205 13.73 4.24 -13.21
N ASP A 206 14.93 4.42 -12.67
CA ASP A 206 15.88 3.34 -12.32
C ASP A 206 15.53 2.61 -11.01
N ILE A 207 14.38 2.89 -10.40
CA ILE A 207 13.87 2.21 -9.18
C ILE A 207 12.59 1.44 -9.50
N ILE A 208 11.96 1.66 -10.67
CA ILE A 208 10.66 1.08 -10.95
C ILE A 208 10.83 -0.38 -11.37
N GLU A 209 10.34 -1.30 -10.56
CA GLU A 209 10.32 -2.73 -10.87
C GLU A 209 8.98 -3.36 -10.51
N PRO A 210 8.46 -4.34 -11.30
CA PRO A 210 7.13 -4.92 -11.09
C PRO A 210 6.91 -5.56 -9.71
N HIS A 211 7.98 -6.00 -9.04
CA HIS A 211 7.92 -6.65 -7.74
C HIS A 211 8.22 -5.70 -6.56
N ARG A 212 8.53 -4.43 -6.84
CA ARG A 212 8.92 -3.44 -5.83
C ARG A 212 7.72 -2.71 -5.28
N LEU A 213 7.55 -2.79 -3.97
CA LEU A 213 6.38 -2.35 -3.23
C LEU A 213 6.78 -1.29 -2.20
N LEU A 214 6.23 -0.08 -2.31
CA LEU A 214 6.53 1.02 -1.38
C LEU A 214 5.89 0.74 -0.02
N ILE A 215 6.69 0.76 1.03
CA ILE A 215 6.27 0.50 2.42
C ILE A 215 6.04 1.81 3.16
N ARG A 216 6.98 2.74 3.06
CA ARG A 216 6.88 4.08 3.64
C ARG A 216 7.76 5.04 2.88
N HIS A 217 7.35 6.30 2.83
CA HIS A 217 8.20 7.39 2.38
C HIS A 217 8.01 8.60 3.30
N GLY A 218 9.00 9.49 3.35
CA GLY A 218 8.88 10.70 4.16
C GLY A 218 10.23 11.36 4.49
N PRO A 219 10.17 12.50 5.20
CA PRO A 219 11.36 13.21 5.63
C PRO A 219 12.17 12.38 6.62
N ALA A 220 13.49 12.44 6.47
CA ALA A 220 14.46 11.82 7.37
C ALA A 220 15.83 12.48 7.17
N THR A 221 16.65 12.61 8.21
CA THR A 221 17.99 13.17 8.05
C THR A 221 19.03 12.07 8.02
N ALA A 222 19.68 11.90 6.85
CA ALA A 222 20.72 10.91 6.66
C ALA A 222 21.90 11.47 5.86
N LYS A 223 23.11 10.95 6.08
CA LYS A 223 24.30 11.24 5.29
C LYS A 223 24.60 10.04 4.38
N ALA A 224 24.66 10.30 3.08
CA ALA A 224 25.10 9.34 2.06
C ALA A 224 26.61 9.05 2.19
N SER A 225 27.12 8.09 1.42
CA SER A 225 28.52 7.68 1.51
C SER A 225 29.52 8.72 1.04
N ASP A 226 29.10 9.58 0.11
CA ASP A 226 29.83 10.75 -0.35
C ASP A 226 29.75 11.95 0.61
N GLY A 227 29.02 11.81 1.73
CA GLY A 227 28.78 12.87 2.71
C GLY A 227 27.59 13.78 2.39
N THR A 228 26.88 13.56 1.28
CA THR A 228 25.70 14.36 0.90
C THR A 228 24.57 14.18 1.90
N LEU A 229 23.96 15.29 2.31
CA LEU A 229 22.81 15.27 3.22
C LEU A 229 21.52 14.90 2.46
N CYS A 230 21.00 13.73 2.80
CA CYS A 230 19.69 13.26 2.38
C CYS A 230 18.64 13.71 3.40
N LYS A 231 17.52 14.24 2.89
CA LYS A 231 16.41 14.76 3.70
C LYS A 231 15.13 13.94 3.55
N TYR A 232 15.18 12.87 2.76
CA TYR A 232 14.03 12.06 2.44
C TYR A 232 14.44 10.60 2.24
N ILE A 233 13.63 9.68 2.76
CA ILE A 233 13.82 8.23 2.60
C ILE A 233 12.58 7.64 1.92
N LEU A 234 12.82 6.72 0.99
CA LEU A 234 11.83 5.83 0.39
C LEU A 234 12.19 4.40 0.79
N LEU A 235 11.33 3.73 1.54
CA LEU A 235 11.52 2.34 1.94
C LEU A 235 10.56 1.43 1.17
N PHE A 236 11.13 0.47 0.45
CA PHE A 236 10.44 -0.58 -0.28
C PHE A 236 10.59 -1.93 0.43
N ASN A 237 9.96 -2.98 -0.12
CA ASN A 237 10.07 -4.35 0.38
C ASN A 237 11.46 -4.97 0.20
N ASP A 238 12.20 -4.57 -0.82
CA ASP A 238 13.51 -5.09 -1.22
C ASP A 238 14.64 -4.04 -1.15
N LEU A 239 14.29 -2.75 -1.19
CA LEU A 239 15.21 -1.62 -1.36
C LEU A 239 14.92 -0.49 -0.37
N CYS A 240 15.94 0.23 0.07
CA CYS A 240 15.81 1.54 0.72
C CYS A 240 16.59 2.60 -0.06
N VAL A 241 15.99 3.76 -0.27
CA VAL A 241 16.53 4.83 -1.11
C VAL A 241 16.60 6.12 -0.32
N PHE A 242 17.75 6.79 -0.42
CA PHE A 242 18.01 8.08 0.21
C PHE A 242 18.07 9.17 -0.85
N ALA A 243 17.32 10.25 -0.62
CA ALA A 243 17.23 11.36 -1.56
C ALA A 243 17.60 12.69 -0.89
N SER A 244 18.33 13.52 -1.63
CA SER A 244 18.66 14.89 -1.24
C SER A 244 17.68 15.87 -1.89
N GLU A 245 17.32 16.91 -1.17
CA GLU A 245 16.56 18.04 -1.72
C GLU A 245 17.39 18.77 -2.79
N THR A 246 16.82 19.01 -3.97
CA THR A 246 17.41 19.84 -5.02
C THR A 246 16.83 21.25 -4.97
N GLN A 247 17.68 22.27 -5.14
CA GLN A 247 17.20 23.65 -5.19
C GLN A 247 16.47 23.89 -6.51
N SER A 248 15.15 24.02 -6.44
CA SER A 248 14.36 24.49 -7.58
C SER A 248 14.75 25.94 -7.90
N GLY A 249 15.03 26.23 -9.17
CA GLY A 249 15.03 27.60 -9.68
C GLY A 249 13.70 28.31 -9.31
N LYS A 250 13.75 29.65 -9.17
CA LYS A 250 12.73 30.55 -8.58
C LYS A 250 11.27 30.49 -9.15
N LYS A 251 10.85 29.44 -9.88
CA LYS A 251 9.56 29.33 -10.57
C LYS A 251 8.70 28.08 -10.30
N LYS A 252 9.12 27.07 -9.51
CA LYS A 252 8.23 25.95 -9.10
C LYS A 252 7.83 26.06 -7.63
N LYS A 253 6.56 25.76 -7.33
CA LYS A 253 5.95 25.80 -5.98
C LYS A 253 6.26 24.56 -5.11
N GLU A 254 6.92 23.54 -5.65
CA GLU A 254 7.12 22.24 -4.99
C GLU A 254 8.61 21.87 -4.89
N THR A 255 8.98 21.31 -3.74
CA THR A 255 10.33 20.80 -3.44
C THR A 255 10.63 19.57 -4.29
N GLN A 256 11.77 19.60 -5.00
CA GLN A 256 12.28 18.46 -5.75
C GLN A 256 13.35 17.71 -4.96
N TYR A 257 13.46 16.41 -5.20
CA TYR A 257 14.42 15.50 -4.60
C TYR A 257 15.18 14.77 -5.70
N SER A 258 16.48 14.57 -5.49
CA SER A 258 17.34 13.72 -6.33
C SER A 258 17.74 12.50 -5.52
N ILE A 259 17.60 11.32 -6.13
CA ILE A 259 18.09 10.07 -5.54
C ILE A 259 19.61 10.12 -5.44
N ARG A 260 20.15 9.71 -4.28
CA ARG A 260 21.60 9.71 -3.99
C ARG A 260 22.14 8.32 -3.74
N GLU A 261 21.46 7.56 -2.90
CA GLU A 261 21.90 6.22 -2.50
C GLU A 261 20.74 5.24 -2.60
N LYS A 262 21.05 4.01 -3.04
CA LYS A 262 20.13 2.89 -3.11
C LYS A 262 20.78 1.71 -2.40
N ILE A 263 20.12 1.15 -1.39
CA ILE A 263 20.61 -0.02 -0.66
C ILE A 263 19.60 -1.16 -0.78
N TYR A 264 20.07 -2.34 -1.17
CA TYR A 264 19.24 -3.53 -1.10
C TYR A 264 19.19 -4.05 0.34
N LEU A 265 17.99 -4.36 0.80
CA LEU A 265 17.75 -4.73 2.20
C LEU A 265 18.38 -6.09 2.56
N ASN A 266 18.57 -6.95 1.56
CA ASN A 266 19.23 -8.24 1.73
C ASN A 266 20.75 -8.15 1.92
N THR A 267 21.37 -6.99 1.64
CA THR A 267 22.80 -6.76 1.84
C THR A 267 23.08 -5.71 2.91
N ALA A 268 22.05 -5.08 3.46
CA ALA A 268 22.16 -4.01 4.44
C ALA A 268 22.34 -4.55 5.87
N TRP A 269 23.26 -3.93 6.60
CA TRP A 269 23.46 -4.13 8.03
C TRP A 269 23.30 -2.81 8.79
N LEU A 270 22.46 -2.84 9.82
CA LEU A 270 22.15 -1.68 10.67
C LEU A 270 22.82 -1.85 12.03
N SER A 271 23.51 -0.82 12.48
CA SER A 271 24.12 -0.79 13.82
C SER A 271 23.97 0.58 14.46
N GLU A 272 23.91 0.61 15.78
CA GLU A 272 24.16 1.84 16.53
C GLU A 272 25.65 2.18 16.44
N TYR A 273 25.98 3.36 15.90
CA TYR A 273 27.36 3.76 15.68
C TYR A 273 27.87 4.73 16.75
N SER A 274 27.03 5.71 17.11
CA SER A 274 27.30 6.65 18.18
C SER A 274 26.01 7.11 18.84
N GLU A 275 26.12 7.99 19.83
CA GLU A 275 24.96 8.68 20.43
C GLU A 275 24.22 9.55 19.42
N GLU A 276 24.89 9.98 18.35
CA GLU A 276 24.32 10.87 17.35
C GLU A 276 23.85 10.18 16.06
N TYR A 277 24.34 8.97 15.76
CA TYR A 277 24.07 8.31 14.49
C TYR A 277 23.81 6.81 14.61
N TYR A 278 22.82 6.34 13.84
CA TYR A 278 22.76 4.98 13.35
C TYR A 278 23.60 4.84 12.09
N LYS A 279 24.16 3.66 11.84
CA LYS A 279 24.95 3.36 10.66
C LYS A 279 24.34 2.22 9.87
N ILE A 280 24.29 2.40 8.55
CA ILE A 280 23.96 1.37 7.58
C ILE A 280 25.20 1.05 6.76
N LYS A 281 25.48 -0.24 6.60
CA LYS A 281 26.56 -0.75 5.75
C LYS A 281 26.02 -1.76 4.74
N THR A 282 26.54 -1.72 3.53
CA THR A 282 26.39 -2.76 2.49
C THR A 282 27.79 -3.04 1.90
N PRO A 283 27.98 -4.10 1.10
CA PRO A 283 29.25 -4.37 0.42
C PRO A 283 29.68 -3.28 -0.55
N GLU A 284 28.70 -2.65 -1.19
CA GLU A 284 28.91 -1.63 -2.22
C GLU A 284 29.01 -0.24 -1.58
N ILE A 285 28.24 -0.01 -0.51
CA ILE A 285 28.11 1.28 0.16
C ILE A 285 28.45 1.10 1.65
N PRO A 286 29.69 1.41 2.07
CA PRO A 286 30.18 1.03 3.39
C PRO A 286 29.74 1.97 4.53
N ASN A 287 29.23 3.18 4.22
CA ASN A 287 28.95 4.20 5.22
C ASN A 287 27.73 5.06 4.86
N ILE A 288 26.54 4.70 5.33
CA ILE A 288 25.39 5.61 5.40
C ILE A 288 25.07 5.85 6.87
N PHE A 289 24.74 7.10 7.24
CA PHE A 289 24.43 7.46 8.62
C PHE A 289 23.05 8.08 8.73
N ILE A 290 22.19 7.57 9.61
CA ILE A 290 20.91 8.19 9.96
C ILE A 290 21.09 8.93 11.29
N GLU A 291 20.68 10.19 11.37
CA GLU A 291 20.81 10.99 12.60
C GLU A 291 19.92 10.46 13.73
N LYS A 292 20.31 10.68 14.99
CA LYS A 292 19.50 10.37 16.19
C LYS A 292 18.96 11.64 16.84
N LYS A 293 18.34 12.52 16.06
CA LYS A 293 17.89 13.85 16.56
C LYS A 293 16.41 13.90 16.87
N THR A 294 15.59 13.23 16.07
CA THR A 294 14.13 13.29 16.19
C THR A 294 13.53 11.91 16.38
N GLN A 295 12.32 11.85 16.94
CA GLN A 295 11.56 10.60 17.03
C GLN A 295 11.36 9.98 15.64
N ALA A 296 11.20 10.80 14.60
CA ALA A 296 11.06 10.33 13.22
C ALA A 296 12.32 9.58 12.74
N ASP A 297 13.52 10.02 13.13
CA ASP A 297 14.75 9.34 12.73
C ASP A 297 14.90 7.97 13.41
N HIS A 298 14.52 7.88 14.69
CA HIS A 298 14.42 6.60 15.41
C HIS A 298 13.40 5.65 14.77
N ASP A 299 12.22 6.16 14.42
CA ASP A 299 11.17 5.39 13.76
C ASP A 299 11.65 4.83 12.40
N TRP A 300 12.42 5.62 11.64
CA TRP A 300 13.01 5.17 10.38
C TRP A 300 14.01 4.04 10.58
N TYR A 301 14.93 4.18 11.53
CA TYR A 301 15.90 3.12 11.85
C TYR A 301 15.20 1.80 12.20
N HIS A 302 14.23 1.84 13.13
CA HIS A 302 13.52 0.63 13.55
C HIS A 302 12.64 0.05 12.45
N LEU A 303 12.06 0.88 11.59
CA LEU A 303 11.26 0.40 10.46
C LEU A 303 12.13 -0.29 9.41
N ILE A 304 13.28 0.27 9.05
CA ILE A 304 14.23 -0.36 8.11
C ILE A 304 14.73 -1.68 8.70
N GLN A 305 15.10 -1.69 9.99
CA GLN A 305 15.54 -2.89 10.68
C GLN A 305 14.47 -3.99 10.69
N LYS A 306 13.21 -3.63 10.97
CA LYS A 306 12.07 -4.53 10.90
C LYS A 306 11.91 -5.11 9.49
N GLN A 307 12.01 -4.26 8.47
CA GLN A 307 11.81 -4.69 7.09
C GLN A 307 12.90 -5.67 6.62
N ILE A 308 14.16 -5.42 6.98
CA ILE A 308 15.26 -6.36 6.70
C ILE A 308 14.99 -7.72 7.34
N LYS A 309 14.55 -7.73 8.60
CA LYS A 309 14.19 -8.96 9.31
C LYS A 309 13.04 -9.70 8.62
N GLU A 310 11.97 -9.00 8.25
CA GLU A 310 10.82 -9.60 7.54
C GLU A 310 11.23 -10.20 6.18
N TRP A 311 12.10 -9.50 5.43
CA TRP A 311 12.64 -10.00 4.17
C TRP A 311 13.42 -11.32 4.39
N LEU A 312 14.33 -11.34 5.37
CA LEU A 312 15.14 -12.52 5.70
C LEU A 312 14.33 -13.71 6.25
N THR A 313 13.16 -13.47 6.85
CA THR A 313 12.31 -14.53 7.42
C THR A 313 11.14 -14.97 6.52
N THR A 314 11.00 -14.41 5.32
CA THR A 314 9.92 -14.79 4.40
C THR A 314 10.18 -16.18 3.79
N PRO A 315 9.19 -17.11 3.71
CA PRO A 315 9.42 -18.53 3.39
C PRO A 315 9.77 -18.88 1.93
N SER A 316 10.26 -17.94 1.13
CA SER A 316 10.51 -18.15 -0.31
C SER A 316 11.93 -18.60 -0.64
N ILE A 317 12.80 -18.75 0.36
CA ILE A 317 14.16 -19.24 0.18
C ILE A 317 14.29 -20.48 1.05
N THR A 318 14.42 -21.63 0.40
CA THR A 318 14.53 -22.97 0.99
C THR A 318 15.44 -22.98 2.23
N LYS A 319 14.87 -23.07 3.42
CA LYS A 319 15.63 -23.29 4.67
C LYS A 319 15.28 -24.65 5.23
N ARG A 320 16.31 -25.50 5.37
CA ARG A 320 16.23 -26.74 6.15
C ARG A 320 16.06 -26.39 7.64
N PRO A 321 15.50 -27.31 8.46
CA PRO A 321 14.88 -26.95 9.73
C PRO A 321 15.83 -26.66 10.89
N ASP A 322 17.13 -26.89 10.77
CA ASP A 322 18.02 -26.88 11.93
C ASP A 322 19.22 -25.93 11.72
N GLU A 323 19.37 -25.01 12.68
CA GLU A 323 20.38 -23.94 12.83
C GLU A 323 20.10 -22.58 12.17
N HIS A 324 20.22 -21.54 13.01
CA HIS A 324 19.89 -20.13 12.75
C HIS A 324 21.00 -19.41 11.95
N THR A 325 21.40 -19.98 10.83
CA THR A 325 22.35 -19.38 9.90
C THR A 325 21.72 -19.30 8.53
N ILE A 326 21.43 -18.08 8.08
CA ILE A 326 21.08 -17.85 6.67
C ILE A 326 22.42 -17.72 5.94
N ASN A 327 22.83 -18.80 5.28
CA ASN A 327 23.92 -18.78 4.31
C ASN A 327 23.30 -18.60 2.93
N GLU A 328 23.18 -17.35 2.49
CA GLU A 328 22.79 -17.06 1.10
C GLU A 328 24.05 -16.80 0.28
N LYS A 329 24.17 -17.55 -0.82
CA LYS A 329 25.23 -17.38 -1.82
C LYS A 329 24.78 -16.25 -2.75
N LEU A 330 25.47 -15.12 -2.72
CA LEU A 330 25.19 -13.97 -3.59
C LEU A 330 26.28 -13.87 -4.65
N LEU A 331 25.89 -14.08 -5.91
CA LEU A 331 26.68 -13.67 -7.07
C LEU A 331 26.46 -12.17 -7.23
N ILE A 332 27.48 -11.37 -6.93
CA ILE A 332 27.38 -9.90 -6.95
C ILE A 332 27.77 -9.35 -8.34
N THR A 333 28.32 -10.18 -9.23
CA THR A 333 28.69 -9.77 -10.61
C THR A 333 28.63 -10.93 -11.61
N ASP A 334 28.48 -10.64 -12.91
CA ASP A 334 28.65 -11.60 -14.03
C ASP A 334 30.09 -12.13 -14.16
N VAL A 335 31.00 -11.62 -13.34
CA VAL A 335 32.36 -12.14 -13.15
C VAL A 335 32.38 -12.87 -11.81
N VAL A 336 32.97 -14.07 -11.80
CA VAL A 336 32.97 -15.05 -10.70
C VAL A 336 33.64 -14.50 -9.43
N ASP A 337 32.96 -13.64 -8.69
CA ASP A 337 33.37 -13.16 -7.37
C ASP A 337 32.27 -13.56 -6.37
N GLU A 338 32.36 -14.79 -5.87
CA GLU A 338 31.40 -15.36 -4.94
C GLU A 338 31.59 -14.76 -3.55
N ARG A 339 30.72 -13.82 -3.14
CA ARG A 339 30.72 -13.32 -1.76
C ARG A 339 29.62 -14.01 -0.96
N TYR A 340 29.98 -14.48 0.23
CA TYR A 340 29.09 -15.15 1.15
C TYR A 340 28.64 -14.17 2.23
N THR A 341 27.33 -13.97 2.34
CA THR A 341 26.71 -13.36 3.53
C THR A 341 26.27 -14.44 4.48
N SER A 342 26.81 -14.41 5.69
CA SER A 342 26.28 -15.20 6.80
C SER A 342 25.61 -14.27 7.81
N TYR A 343 24.34 -14.55 8.13
CA TYR A 343 23.60 -13.85 9.17
C TYR A 343 23.38 -14.78 10.36
N THR A 344 23.83 -14.36 11.54
CA THR A 344 23.61 -15.04 12.82
C THR A 344 22.63 -14.22 13.64
N PHE A 345 21.47 -14.79 13.96
CA PHE A 345 20.46 -14.13 14.79
C PHE A 345 20.71 -14.35 16.28
N SER A 346 20.33 -13.38 17.11
CA SER A 346 20.22 -13.59 18.56
C SER A 346 19.15 -14.66 18.88
N LYS A 347 19.27 -15.34 20.03
CA LYS A 347 18.35 -16.44 20.41
C LYS A 347 16.87 -16.04 20.45
N ASP A 348 16.59 -14.78 20.75
CA ASP A 348 15.26 -14.15 20.77
C ASP A 348 14.87 -13.52 19.42
N LYS A 349 15.75 -13.59 18.41
CA LYS A 349 15.62 -12.97 17.08
C LYS A 349 15.45 -11.44 17.13
N SER A 350 15.81 -10.76 18.22
CA SER A 350 15.71 -9.30 18.34
C SER A 350 16.81 -8.56 17.56
N SER A 351 17.93 -9.22 17.29
CA SER A 351 19.08 -8.66 16.58
C SER A 351 19.78 -9.72 15.71
N TYR A 352 20.66 -9.28 14.81
CA TYR A 352 21.49 -10.17 14.00
C TYR A 352 22.89 -9.59 13.78
N ILE A 353 23.87 -10.47 13.62
CA ILE A 353 25.27 -10.17 13.27
C ILE A 353 25.50 -10.74 11.88
N GLY A 354 25.91 -9.89 10.94
CA GLY A 354 26.27 -10.30 9.58
C GLY A 354 27.79 -10.35 9.41
N ASN A 355 28.31 -11.40 8.78
CA ASN A 355 29.70 -11.47 8.32
C ASN A 355 29.75 -11.61 6.80
N TRP A 356 30.70 -10.90 6.19
CA TRP A 356 31.08 -11.08 4.79
C TRP A 356 32.31 -11.97 4.75
N SER A 357 32.24 -13.06 3.99
CA SER A 357 33.44 -13.81 3.58
C SER A 357 33.51 -13.83 2.06
N GLY A 358 34.61 -13.35 1.53
CA GLY A 358 35.09 -13.59 0.16
C GLY A 358 36.41 -14.29 0.26
#